data_AF-A0A5J4U179-F1
#
_entry.id   AF-A0A5J4U179-F1
#
_cell.length_a   1.000
_cell.length_b   1.000
_cell.length_c   1.000
_cell.angle_alpha   90.00
_cell.angle_beta   90.00
_cell.angle_gamma   90.00
#
_symmetry.space_group_name_H-M   'P 1'
#
loop_
_entity.id
_entity.type
_entity.pdbx_description
1 polymer ?
#
loop_
_entity_poly.entity_id
_entity_poly.type
_entity_poly.pdbx_seq_one_letter_code
_entity_poly.pdbx_strand_id
1 'polypeptide(L)'
;MLWLGFLILIAVSSSAFILAFVLIKALLRKEKDSGQLLTIIISSLGLTVAVACIIMIPVDIYNVNSSLNKDGTLPAKIESFDTITHRRTAIKVTFYIILLLTFITAFILIPFAYCFYEEGTDEDQGTGHRLCNTMKFVSVTIAIVIIIFVVGLFVVNKPKGGKIDEDWFKELFKNVERGDSAVIFCMAVMMLIGTFFYACYGSCGFNILPLSLLALCGICNKKDDGINEAQEKRRLIQKQRFQNERSKAIATKYSVRGQFDENSMNKKDRKEYERL
;
A
#
# COMPACT_ATOMS: atom_id res chain seq x y z
N MET A 1 16.42 -32.63 -0.84
CA MET A 1 16.18 -31.66 -1.92
C MET A 1 14.97 -30.74 -1.66
N LEU A 2 13.89 -31.21 -1.02
CA LEU A 2 12.75 -30.37 -0.63
C LEU A 2 13.15 -29.08 0.14
N TRP A 3 14.10 -29.19 1.07
CA TRP A 3 14.65 -28.06 1.83
C TRP A 3 15.21 -26.94 0.96
N LEU A 4 15.72 -27.24 -0.24
CA LEU A 4 16.31 -26.25 -1.13
C LEU A 4 15.22 -25.34 -1.74
N GLY A 5 14.05 -25.91 -2.10
CA GLY A 5 12.89 -25.13 -2.54
C GLY A 5 12.35 -24.22 -1.44
N PHE A 6 12.26 -24.72 -0.20
CA PHE A 6 11.86 -23.90 0.95
C PHE A 6 12.88 -22.81 1.28
N LEU A 7 14.18 -23.09 1.16
CA LEU A 7 15.23 -22.08 1.34
C LEU A 7 15.12 -20.96 0.31
N ILE A 8 14.87 -21.29 -0.96
CA ILE A 8 14.63 -20.29 -2.01
C ILE A 8 13.38 -19.46 -1.69
N LEU A 9 12.28 -20.12 -1.31
CA LEU A 9 11.04 -19.44 -0.93
C LEU A 9 11.27 -18.45 0.22
N ILE A 10 11.95 -18.87 1.28
CA ILE A 10 12.25 -18.02 2.44
C ILE A 10 13.19 -16.89 2.05
N ALA A 11 14.25 -17.17 1.30
CA ALA A 11 15.24 -16.18 0.89
C ALA A 11 14.61 -15.06 0.04
N VAL A 12 13.80 -15.43 -0.95
CA VAL A 12 13.14 -14.44 -1.82
C VAL A 12 12.03 -13.71 -1.09
N SER A 13 11.26 -14.38 -0.22
CA SER A 13 10.24 -13.71 0.59
C SER A 13 10.86 -12.70 1.56
N SER A 14 12.00 -13.05 2.16
CA SER A 14 12.73 -12.17 3.09
C SER A 14 13.33 -10.97 2.37
N SER A 15 13.93 -11.18 1.19
CA SER A 15 14.46 -10.08 0.38
C SER A 15 13.35 -9.16 -0.13
N ALA A 16 12.22 -9.73 -0.55
CA ALA A 16 11.03 -8.97 -0.93
C ALA A 16 10.49 -8.14 0.24
N PHE A 17 10.45 -8.69 1.46
CA PHE A 17 10.02 -7.95 2.64
C PHE A 17 10.93 -6.76 2.93
N ILE A 18 12.25 -6.96 2.92
CA ILE A 18 13.22 -5.89 3.17
C ILE A 18 13.08 -4.80 2.09
N LEU A 19 13.01 -5.20 0.81
CA LEU A 19 12.84 -4.27 -0.30
C LEU A 19 11.53 -3.47 -0.18
N ALA A 20 10.42 -4.15 0.08
CA ALA A 20 9.11 -3.53 0.28
C ALA A 20 9.12 -2.54 1.44
N PHE A 21 9.66 -2.96 2.59
CA PHE A 21 9.77 -2.13 3.78
C PHE A 21 10.59 -0.86 3.51
N VAL A 22 11.76 -1.00 2.89
CA VAL A 22 12.61 0.14 2.54
C VAL A 22 11.91 1.06 1.55
N LEU A 23 11.31 0.52 0.49
CA LEU A 23 10.66 1.30 -0.56
C LEU A 23 9.45 2.07 -0.02
N ILE A 24 8.56 1.41 0.71
CA ILE A 24 7.36 2.03 1.29
C ILE A 24 7.76 3.09 2.31
N LYS A 25 8.72 2.79 3.22
CA LYS A 25 9.24 3.78 4.18
C LYS A 25 9.87 4.98 3.48
N ALA A 26 10.56 4.76 2.36
CA ALA A 26 11.20 5.80 1.58
C ALA A 26 10.15 6.71 0.89
N LEU A 27 9.05 6.14 0.40
CA LEU A 27 7.93 6.89 -0.19
C LEU A 27 7.12 7.68 0.85
N LEU A 28 6.83 7.07 2.01
CA LEU A 28 6.05 7.72 3.09
C LEU A 28 6.87 8.74 3.91
N ARG A 29 8.19 8.83 3.72
CA ARG A 29 9.07 9.77 4.44
C ARG A 29 8.67 11.24 4.31
N LYS A 30 7.85 11.58 3.30
CA LYS A 30 7.40 12.94 3.02
C LYS A 30 6.25 13.40 3.94
N GLU A 31 5.49 12.47 4.49
CA GLU A 31 4.44 12.74 5.48
C GLU A 31 5.00 12.43 6.88
N LYS A 32 4.67 13.22 7.89
CA LYS A 32 5.34 13.20 9.21
C LYS A 32 4.37 12.72 10.31
N ASP A 33 3.67 11.61 10.09
CA ASP A 33 2.61 11.15 10.99
C ASP A 33 2.86 9.80 11.67
N SER A 34 2.38 9.69 12.92
CA SER A 34 2.65 8.59 13.85
C SER A 34 1.95 7.27 13.50
N GLY A 35 0.95 7.28 12.59
CA GLY A 35 0.24 6.08 12.12
C GLY A 35 0.98 5.27 11.04
N GLN A 36 2.09 5.78 10.52
CA GLN A 36 2.74 5.23 9.32
C GLN A 36 3.39 3.86 9.53
N LEU A 37 3.93 3.57 10.72
CA LEU A 37 4.70 2.34 10.93
C LEU A 37 3.84 1.07 10.78
N LEU A 38 2.62 1.10 11.30
CA LEU A 38 1.69 -0.02 11.19
C LEU A 38 1.31 -0.25 9.71
N THR A 39 1.00 0.82 8.98
CA THR A 39 0.66 0.76 7.56
C THR A 39 1.81 0.27 6.71
N ILE A 40 3.04 0.72 7.00
CA ILE A 40 4.26 0.26 6.33
C ILE A 40 4.44 -1.25 6.53
N ILE A 41 4.36 -1.73 7.79
CA ILE A 41 4.57 -3.15 8.13
C ILE A 41 3.50 -4.04 7.48
N ILE A 42 2.23 -3.64 7.56
CA ILE A 42 1.13 -4.43 6.99
C ILE A 42 1.21 -4.47 5.46
N SER A 43 1.50 -3.33 4.84
CA SER A 43 1.65 -3.25 3.37
C SER A 43 2.86 -4.05 2.89
N SER A 44 3.99 -4.00 3.61
CA SER A 44 5.16 -4.80 3.28
C SER A 44 4.89 -6.29 3.47
N LEU A 45 4.18 -6.67 4.53
CA LEU A 45 3.75 -8.05 4.76
C LEU A 45 2.83 -8.54 3.63
N GLY A 46 1.85 -7.74 3.20
CA GLY A 46 0.96 -8.09 2.10
C GLY A 46 1.71 -8.33 0.78
N LEU A 47 2.67 -7.45 0.46
CA LEU A 47 3.48 -7.62 -0.73
C LEU A 47 4.36 -8.89 -0.66
N THR A 48 4.95 -9.17 0.50
CA THR A 48 5.74 -10.39 0.71
C THR A 48 4.92 -11.66 0.53
N VAL A 49 3.71 -11.70 1.10
CA VAL A 49 2.82 -12.85 0.99
C VAL A 49 2.36 -13.06 -0.46
N ALA A 50 2.08 -11.97 -1.19
CA ALA A 50 1.76 -12.04 -2.62
C ALA A 50 2.94 -12.59 -3.46
N VAL A 51 4.17 -12.14 -3.21
CA VAL A 51 5.38 -12.67 -3.86
C VAL A 51 5.59 -14.14 -3.51
N ALA A 52 5.39 -14.54 -2.25
CA ALA A 52 5.48 -15.93 -1.82
C ALA A 52 4.46 -16.82 -2.56
N CYS A 53 3.24 -16.34 -2.79
CA CYS A 53 2.22 -17.01 -3.60
C CYS A 53 2.71 -17.30 -5.03
N ILE A 54 3.34 -16.32 -5.68
CA ILE A 54 3.84 -16.47 -7.06
C ILE A 54 5.02 -17.45 -7.12
N ILE A 55 5.95 -17.37 -6.16
CA ILE A 55 7.14 -18.24 -6.09
C ILE A 55 6.79 -19.68 -5.72
N MET A 56 5.64 -19.91 -5.09
CA MET A 56 5.18 -21.25 -4.79
C MET A 56 4.98 -22.10 -6.07
N ILE A 57 4.61 -21.47 -7.19
CA ILE A 57 4.42 -22.14 -8.49
C ILE A 57 5.73 -22.80 -8.99
N PRO A 58 6.85 -22.06 -9.18
CA PRO A 58 8.10 -22.69 -9.59
C PRO A 58 8.67 -23.65 -8.54
N VAL A 59 8.39 -23.46 -7.24
CA VAL A 59 8.79 -24.42 -6.19
C VAL A 59 8.07 -25.77 -6.35
N ASP A 60 6.78 -25.76 -6.69
CA ASP A 60 6.02 -26.97 -6.99
C ASP A 60 6.55 -27.67 -8.25
N ILE A 61 6.77 -26.90 -9.33
CA ILE A 61 7.37 -27.40 -10.58
C ILE A 61 8.75 -28.03 -10.32
N TYR A 62 9.59 -27.39 -9.51
CA TYR A 62 10.89 -27.92 -9.11
C TYR A 62 10.76 -29.22 -8.30
N ASN A 63 9.81 -29.30 -7.37
CA ASN A 63 9.62 -30.50 -6.56
C ASN A 63 9.15 -31.70 -7.40
N VAL A 64 8.25 -31.46 -8.37
CA VAL A 64 7.86 -32.49 -9.34
C VAL A 64 9.07 -32.92 -10.16
N ASN A 65 9.78 -31.98 -10.79
CA ASN A 65 10.94 -32.29 -11.65
C ASN A 65 12.08 -33.00 -10.91
N SER A 66 12.37 -32.62 -9.67
CA SER A 66 13.41 -33.27 -8.85
C SER A 66 13.07 -34.70 -8.43
N SER A 67 11.81 -35.12 -8.60
CA SER A 67 11.37 -36.50 -8.36
C SER A 67 11.45 -37.39 -9.60
N LEU A 68 11.82 -36.83 -10.78
CA LEU A 68 12.00 -37.57 -12.03
C LEU A 68 13.49 -37.91 -12.26
N ASN A 69 13.76 -39.00 -12.98
CA ASN A 69 15.10 -39.28 -13.50
C ASN A 69 15.50 -38.26 -14.58
N LYS A 70 16.81 -38.19 -14.90
CA LYS A 70 17.36 -37.34 -15.98
C LYS A 70 16.69 -37.57 -17.34
N ASP A 71 16.13 -38.76 -17.56
CA ASP A 71 15.43 -39.16 -18.80
C ASP A 71 13.92 -38.87 -18.76
N GLY A 72 13.42 -38.19 -17.71
CA GLY A 72 12.00 -37.90 -17.53
C GLY A 72 11.15 -39.11 -17.08
N THR A 73 11.77 -40.27 -16.88
CA THR A 73 11.11 -41.49 -16.39
C THR A 73 11.02 -41.50 -14.87
N LEU A 74 10.02 -42.21 -14.33
CA LEU A 74 9.93 -42.47 -12.90
C LEU A 74 11.14 -43.34 -12.47
N PRO A 75 11.79 -43.03 -11.34
CA PRO A 75 12.95 -43.79 -10.90
C PRO A 75 12.61 -45.28 -10.67
N ALA A 76 13.41 -46.18 -11.24
CA ALA A 76 13.23 -47.64 -11.13
C ALA A 76 13.30 -48.17 -9.69
N LYS A 77 13.99 -47.44 -8.81
CA LYS A 77 13.89 -47.59 -7.36
C LYS A 77 12.93 -46.50 -6.89
N ILE A 78 11.66 -46.88 -6.70
CA ILE A 78 10.68 -45.98 -6.12
C ILE A 78 11.25 -45.54 -4.77
N GLU A 79 11.71 -44.29 -4.65
CA GLU A 79 11.84 -43.63 -3.35
C GLU A 79 10.52 -43.95 -2.64
N SER A 80 10.57 -44.61 -1.47
CA SER A 80 9.41 -45.19 -0.81
C SER A 80 8.20 -44.26 -0.99
N PHE A 81 7.09 -44.77 -1.54
CA PHE A 81 5.89 -43.97 -1.88
C PHE A 81 5.51 -42.96 -0.79
N ASP A 82 5.80 -43.32 0.46
CA ASP A 82 5.66 -42.50 1.66
C ASP A 82 6.42 -41.16 1.59
N THR A 83 7.67 -41.15 1.11
CA THR A 83 8.48 -39.93 0.96
C THR A 83 7.93 -38.98 -0.11
N ILE A 84 7.50 -39.50 -1.26
CA ILE A 84 6.88 -38.70 -2.32
C ILE A 84 5.56 -38.09 -1.83
N THR A 85 4.74 -38.90 -1.15
CA THR A 85 3.45 -38.48 -0.60
C THR A 85 3.63 -37.41 0.47
N HIS A 86 4.58 -37.61 1.39
CA HIS A 86 4.91 -36.63 2.43
C HIS A 86 5.36 -35.29 1.81
N ARG A 87 6.21 -35.31 0.78
CA ARG A 87 6.64 -34.08 0.08
C ARG A 87 5.48 -33.33 -0.57
N ARG A 88 4.60 -34.04 -1.27
CA ARG A 88 3.42 -33.45 -1.92
C ARG A 88 2.45 -32.87 -0.88
N THR A 89 2.24 -33.57 0.23
CA THR A 89 1.43 -33.07 1.34
C THR A 89 2.02 -31.81 1.96
N ALA A 90 3.34 -31.76 2.19
CA ALA A 90 4.00 -30.57 2.73
C ALA A 90 3.82 -29.33 1.83
N ILE A 91 3.97 -29.49 0.51
CA ILE A 91 3.75 -28.40 -0.46
C ILE A 91 2.29 -27.96 -0.49
N LYS A 92 1.34 -28.92 -0.49
CA LYS A 92 -0.10 -28.63 -0.46
C LYS A 92 -0.49 -27.85 0.81
N VAL A 93 -0.01 -28.27 1.98
CA VAL A 93 -0.24 -27.58 3.25
C VAL A 93 0.35 -26.17 3.21
N THR A 94 1.59 -26.03 2.73
CA THR A 94 2.25 -24.71 2.58
C THR A 94 1.44 -23.80 1.67
N PHE A 95 0.96 -24.30 0.53
CA PHE A 95 0.14 -23.54 -0.40
C PHE A 95 -1.16 -23.05 0.25
N TYR A 96 -1.85 -23.89 1.02
CA TYR A 96 -3.05 -23.48 1.75
C TYR A 96 -2.77 -22.45 2.84
N ILE A 97 -1.65 -22.57 3.56
CA ILE A 97 -1.24 -21.58 4.57
C ILE A 97 -0.98 -20.22 3.91
N ILE A 98 -0.22 -20.19 2.81
CA ILE A 98 0.08 -18.95 2.08
C ILE A 98 -1.21 -18.35 1.53
N LEU A 99 -2.09 -19.16 0.92
CA LEU A 99 -3.39 -18.67 0.45
C LEU A 99 -4.24 -18.07 1.57
N LEU A 100 -4.34 -18.75 2.72
CA LEU A 100 -5.06 -18.23 3.88
C LEU A 100 -4.47 -16.90 4.34
N LEU A 101 -3.13 -16.80 4.40
CA LEU A 101 -2.44 -15.58 4.77
C LEU A 101 -2.67 -14.45 3.76
N THR A 102 -2.76 -14.77 2.46
CA THR A 102 -3.15 -13.82 1.41
C THR A 102 -4.55 -13.30 1.65
N PHE A 103 -5.53 -14.17 1.91
CA PHE A 103 -6.90 -13.76 2.22
C PHE A 103 -6.96 -12.85 3.47
N ILE A 104 -6.30 -13.24 4.55
CA ILE A 104 -6.25 -12.44 5.78
C ILE A 104 -5.61 -11.08 5.50
N THR A 105 -4.52 -11.05 4.76
CA THR A 105 -3.81 -9.80 4.51
C THR A 105 -4.61 -8.88 3.59
N ALA A 106 -5.23 -9.42 2.54
CA ALA A 106 -6.00 -8.66 1.56
C ALA A 106 -7.32 -8.11 2.11
N PHE A 107 -8.08 -8.92 2.86
CA PHE A 107 -9.43 -8.54 3.29
C PHE A 107 -9.52 -8.01 4.72
N ILE A 108 -8.52 -8.30 5.56
CA ILE A 108 -8.53 -7.89 6.97
C ILE A 108 -7.43 -6.86 7.21
N LEU A 109 -6.16 -7.23 7.00
CA LEU A 109 -5.04 -6.38 7.42
C LEU A 109 -4.92 -5.10 6.59
N ILE A 110 -5.04 -5.15 5.27
CA ILE A 110 -4.91 -3.95 4.41
C ILE A 110 -6.03 -2.93 4.70
N PRO A 111 -7.33 -3.31 4.71
CA PRO A 111 -8.40 -2.38 5.09
C PRO A 111 -8.25 -1.85 6.51
N PHE A 112 -7.80 -2.69 7.45
CA PHE A 112 -7.49 -2.28 8.81
C PHE A 112 -6.39 -1.21 8.85
N ALA A 113 -5.27 -1.44 8.14
CA ALA A 113 -4.15 -0.51 8.09
C ALA A 113 -4.55 0.83 7.48
N TYR A 114 -5.37 0.80 6.44
CA TYR A 114 -5.88 2.00 5.78
C TYR A 114 -6.77 2.82 6.71
N CYS A 115 -7.81 2.22 7.30
CA CYS A 115 -8.70 2.92 8.22
C CYS A 115 -7.96 3.41 9.47
N PHE A 116 -7.00 2.64 9.98
CA PHE A 116 -6.19 3.05 11.13
C PHE A 116 -5.27 4.25 10.83
N TYR A 117 -4.78 4.34 9.58
CA TYR A 117 -4.00 5.47 9.09
C TYR A 117 -4.85 6.73 9.00
N GLU A 118 -6.02 6.64 8.37
CA GLU A 118 -6.94 7.77 8.15
C GLU A 118 -7.42 8.37 9.48
N GLU A 119 -7.83 7.53 10.44
CA GLU A 119 -8.26 7.98 11.78
C GLU A 119 -7.09 8.48 12.65
N GLY A 120 -5.85 8.40 12.15
CA GLY A 120 -4.65 8.85 12.84
C GLY A 120 -4.26 10.29 12.61
N THR A 121 -4.90 10.95 11.65
CA THR A 121 -4.70 12.37 11.36
C THR A 121 -5.52 13.26 12.31
N ASP A 122 -6.54 12.72 12.97
CA ASP A 122 -7.32 13.42 13.99
C ASP A 122 -6.63 13.27 15.37
N GLU A 123 -5.86 14.30 15.76
CA GLU A 123 -5.03 14.31 16.98
C GLU A 123 -5.82 14.15 18.30
N ASP A 124 -7.15 14.28 18.29
CA ASP A 124 -8.00 14.35 19.49
C ASP A 124 -8.61 13.01 19.93
N GLN A 125 -8.38 11.90 19.22
CA GLN A 125 -8.98 10.60 19.55
C GLN A 125 -7.99 9.59 20.15
N GLY A 126 -8.35 9.02 21.32
CA GLY A 126 -7.57 7.98 21.97
C GLY A 126 -7.44 6.69 21.14
N THR A 127 -6.28 6.03 21.21
CA THR A 127 -5.93 4.81 20.43
C THR A 127 -6.97 3.69 20.51
N GLY A 128 -7.68 3.56 21.63
CA GLY A 128 -8.75 2.57 21.79
C GLY A 128 -10.00 2.86 20.97
N HIS A 129 -10.37 4.14 20.81
CA HIS A 129 -11.51 4.54 19.98
C HIS A 129 -11.20 4.32 18.50
N ARG A 130 -9.98 4.67 18.09
CA ARG A 130 -9.45 4.43 16.74
C ARG A 130 -9.51 2.95 16.36
N LEU A 131 -9.09 2.06 17.25
CA LEU A 131 -9.14 0.60 17.03
C LEU A 131 -10.59 0.09 16.90
N CYS A 132 -11.48 0.58 17.76
CA CYS A 132 -12.89 0.19 17.74
C CYS A 132 -13.58 0.64 16.45
N ASN A 133 -13.31 1.86 15.97
CA ASN A 133 -13.89 2.37 14.73
C ASN A 133 -13.34 1.61 13.52
N THR A 134 -12.03 1.39 13.48
CA THR A 134 -11.35 0.60 12.44
C THR A 134 -11.95 -0.80 12.30
N MET A 135 -12.24 -1.48 13.42
CA MET A 135 -12.86 -2.82 13.39
C MET A 135 -14.26 -2.84 12.77
N LYS A 136 -15.04 -1.76 12.88
CA LYS A 136 -16.35 -1.64 12.22
C LYS A 136 -16.22 -1.59 10.71
N PHE A 137 -15.21 -0.89 10.18
CA PHE A 137 -14.99 -0.83 8.73
C PHE A 137 -14.48 -2.16 8.18
N VAL A 138 -13.61 -2.85 8.91
CA VAL A 138 -13.17 -4.21 8.55
C VAL A 138 -14.35 -5.18 8.51
N SER A 139 -15.31 -5.07 9.44
CA SER A 139 -16.48 -5.94 9.44
C SER A 139 -17.38 -5.73 8.21
N VAL A 140 -17.46 -4.51 7.69
CA VAL A 140 -18.15 -4.21 6.41
C VAL A 140 -17.47 -4.94 5.25
N THR A 141 -16.14 -4.89 5.17
CA THR A 141 -15.38 -5.62 4.12
C THR A 141 -15.65 -7.12 4.18
N ILE A 142 -15.62 -7.70 5.38
CA ILE A 142 -15.92 -9.13 5.58
C ILE A 142 -17.36 -9.44 5.20
N ALA A 143 -18.32 -8.57 5.56
CA ALA A 143 -19.72 -8.72 5.19
C ALA A 143 -19.92 -8.74 3.67
N ILE A 144 -19.21 -7.89 2.91
CA ILE A 144 -19.25 -7.89 1.44
C ILE A 144 -18.76 -9.23 0.89
N VAL A 145 -17.65 -9.77 1.41
CA VAL A 145 -17.14 -11.10 0.99
C VAL A 145 -18.16 -12.19 1.27
N ILE A 146 -18.80 -12.17 2.44
CA ILE A 146 -19.87 -13.13 2.79
C ILE A 146 -21.05 -12.99 1.84
N ILE A 147 -21.50 -11.77 1.52
CA ILE A 147 -22.61 -11.53 0.59
C ILE A 147 -22.28 -12.09 -0.80
N ILE A 148 -21.08 -11.83 -1.33
CA ILE A 148 -20.63 -12.39 -2.61
C ILE A 148 -20.65 -13.93 -2.57
N PHE A 149 -20.18 -14.52 -1.47
CA PHE A 149 -20.19 -15.97 -1.28
C PHE A 149 -21.61 -16.55 -1.26
N VAL A 150 -22.50 -15.95 -0.48
CA VAL A 150 -23.92 -16.35 -0.39
C VAL A 150 -24.59 -16.24 -1.75
N VAL A 151 -24.40 -15.12 -2.47
CA VAL A 151 -24.92 -14.94 -3.82
C VAL A 151 -24.37 -16.01 -4.78
N GLY A 152 -23.08 -16.32 -4.71
CA GLY A 152 -22.46 -17.37 -5.51
C GLY A 152 -23.08 -18.75 -5.28
N LEU A 153 -23.39 -19.09 -4.02
CA LEU A 153 -24.08 -20.34 -3.68
C LEU A 153 -25.48 -20.40 -4.32
N PHE A 154 -26.25 -19.31 -4.25
CA PHE A 154 -27.61 -19.27 -4.82
C PHE A 154 -27.63 -19.24 -6.35
N VAL A 155 -26.69 -18.53 -6.99
CA VAL A 155 -26.63 -18.39 -8.45
C VAL A 155 -26.27 -19.72 -9.12
N VAL A 156 -25.29 -20.44 -8.55
CA VAL A 156 -24.77 -21.68 -9.15
C VAL A 156 -25.67 -22.88 -8.87
N ASN A 157 -26.27 -22.97 -7.69
CA ASN A 157 -26.99 -24.17 -7.25
C ASN A 157 -28.52 -24.03 -7.26
N LYS A 158 -29.11 -23.40 -8.30
CA LYS A 158 -30.57 -23.23 -8.38
C LYS A 158 -31.32 -24.56 -8.14
N PRO A 159 -32.26 -24.62 -7.17
CA PRO A 159 -32.99 -25.85 -6.87
C PRO A 159 -33.86 -26.25 -8.07
N LYS A 160 -33.64 -27.46 -8.60
CA LYS A 160 -34.52 -28.08 -9.60
C LYS A 160 -35.84 -28.46 -8.92
N GLY A 161 -36.84 -27.57 -8.95
CA GLY A 161 -38.18 -27.84 -8.40
C GLY A 161 -38.78 -26.77 -7.49
N GLY A 162 -38.09 -25.66 -7.25
CA GLY A 162 -38.72 -24.43 -6.75
C GLY A 162 -38.97 -24.31 -5.24
N LYS A 163 -38.50 -25.25 -4.40
CA LYS A 163 -38.52 -25.09 -2.94
C LYS A 163 -37.11 -25.03 -2.38
N ILE A 164 -36.85 -24.01 -1.56
CA ILE A 164 -35.64 -23.85 -0.77
C ILE A 164 -35.94 -24.51 0.58
N ASP A 165 -35.65 -25.81 0.70
CA ASP A 165 -35.85 -26.57 1.94
C ASP A 165 -34.52 -26.69 2.73
N GLU A 166 -34.59 -26.94 4.04
CA GLU A 166 -33.40 -27.20 4.88
C GLU A 166 -32.54 -28.36 4.34
N ASP A 167 -33.18 -29.34 3.70
CA ASP A 167 -32.51 -30.48 3.10
C ASP A 167 -31.66 -30.07 1.88
N TRP A 168 -32.08 -29.07 1.11
CA TRP A 168 -31.28 -28.49 0.03
C TRP A 168 -30.02 -27.81 0.56
N PHE A 169 -30.11 -27.09 1.69
CA PHE A 169 -28.95 -26.49 2.36
C PHE A 169 -27.98 -27.56 2.89
N LYS A 170 -28.49 -28.61 3.52
CA LYS A 170 -27.66 -29.74 3.99
C LYS A 170 -27.01 -30.49 2.82
N GLU A 171 -27.72 -30.62 1.71
CA GLU A 171 -27.20 -31.26 0.49
C GLU A 171 -26.12 -30.40 -0.20
N LEU A 172 -26.20 -29.07 -0.09
CA LEU A 172 -25.16 -28.15 -0.56
C LEU A 172 -23.82 -28.33 0.18
N PHE A 173 -23.86 -28.51 1.50
CA PHE A 173 -22.66 -28.74 2.31
C PHE A 173 -22.16 -30.19 2.27
N LYS A 174 -23.04 -31.15 2.01
CA LYS A 174 -22.66 -32.58 1.86
C LYS A 174 -22.03 -32.89 0.50
N ASN A 175 -22.49 -32.25 -0.57
CA ASN A 175 -21.96 -32.46 -1.91
C ASN A 175 -20.84 -31.45 -2.19
N VAL A 176 -19.59 -31.82 -1.88
CA VAL A 176 -18.37 -31.02 -2.09
C VAL A 176 -18.30 -30.44 -3.51
N GLU A 177 -18.70 -31.21 -4.51
CA GLU A 177 -18.69 -30.79 -5.93
C GLU A 177 -19.57 -29.57 -6.23
N ARG A 178 -20.71 -29.43 -5.53
CA ARG A 178 -21.60 -28.26 -5.68
C ARG A 178 -21.05 -27.02 -4.98
N GLY A 179 -20.29 -27.23 -3.90
CA GLY A 179 -19.56 -26.17 -3.21
C GLY A 179 -18.44 -25.60 -4.08
N ASP A 180 -17.65 -26.46 -4.72
CA ASP A 180 -16.52 -26.07 -5.58
C ASP A 180 -16.96 -25.11 -6.70
N SER A 181 -18.09 -25.39 -7.34
CA SER A 181 -18.62 -24.53 -8.40
C SER A 181 -18.99 -23.12 -7.92
N ALA A 182 -19.52 -23.00 -6.70
CA ALA A 182 -19.81 -21.70 -6.09
C ALA A 182 -18.54 -20.93 -5.72
N VAL A 183 -17.50 -21.63 -5.22
CA VAL A 183 -16.21 -21.00 -4.91
C VAL A 183 -15.55 -20.46 -6.18
N ILE A 184 -15.57 -21.22 -7.27
CA ILE A 184 -15.02 -20.78 -8.57
C ILE A 184 -15.76 -19.54 -9.08
N PHE A 185 -17.09 -19.50 -8.96
CA PHE A 185 -17.86 -18.30 -9.31
C PHE A 185 -17.45 -17.08 -8.48
N CYS A 186 -17.31 -17.24 -7.16
CA CYS A 186 -16.89 -16.16 -6.28
C CYS A 186 -15.49 -15.64 -6.63
N MET A 187 -14.55 -16.55 -6.90
CA MET A 187 -13.20 -16.19 -7.36
C MET A 187 -13.25 -15.42 -8.69
N ALA A 188 -14.09 -15.82 -9.64
CA ALA A 188 -14.23 -15.14 -10.92
C ALA A 188 -14.79 -13.72 -10.76
N VAL A 189 -15.82 -13.53 -9.93
CA VAL A 189 -16.39 -12.20 -9.64
C VAL A 189 -15.36 -11.31 -8.94
N MET A 190 -14.66 -11.83 -7.93
CA MET A 190 -13.61 -11.09 -7.24
C MET A 190 -12.45 -10.73 -8.17
N MET A 191 -12.04 -11.65 -9.04
CA MET A 191 -11.00 -11.40 -10.02
C MET A 191 -11.42 -10.33 -11.02
N LEU A 192 -12.66 -10.35 -11.51
CA LEU A 192 -13.18 -9.34 -12.43
C LEU A 192 -13.18 -7.94 -11.80
N ILE A 193 -13.67 -7.81 -10.57
CA ILE A 193 -13.66 -6.54 -9.83
C ILE A 193 -12.21 -6.10 -9.55
N GLY A 194 -11.37 -7.02 -9.08
CA GLY A 194 -9.96 -6.74 -8.79
C GLY A 194 -9.16 -6.30 -10.01
N THR A 195 -9.37 -6.94 -11.17
CA THR A 195 -8.73 -6.56 -12.44
C THR A 195 -9.19 -5.17 -12.90
N PHE A 196 -10.46 -4.82 -12.70
CA PHE A 196 -10.95 -3.47 -13.00
C PHE A 196 -10.23 -2.40 -12.17
N PHE A 197 -10.17 -2.57 -10.85
CA PHE A 197 -9.44 -1.64 -9.97
C PHE A 197 -7.93 -1.62 -10.26
N TYR A 198 -7.34 -2.77 -10.57
CA TYR A 198 -5.94 -2.86 -10.97
C TYR A 198 -5.66 -2.09 -12.25
N ALA A 199 -6.54 -2.18 -13.25
CA ALA A 199 -6.41 -1.44 -14.49
C ALA A 199 -6.49 0.09 -14.27
N CYS A 200 -7.44 0.55 -13.45
CA CYS A 200 -7.61 1.98 -13.18
C CYS A 200 -6.52 2.57 -12.27
N TYR A 201 -6.24 1.93 -11.13
CA TYR A 201 -5.36 2.48 -10.10
C TYR A 201 -3.93 1.95 -10.20
N GLY A 202 -3.78 0.67 -10.51
CA GLY A 202 -2.47 0.02 -10.63
C GLY A 202 -1.62 0.63 -11.75
N SER A 203 -2.22 0.88 -12.92
CA SER A 203 -1.51 1.49 -14.05
C SER A 203 -0.93 2.88 -13.70
N CYS A 204 -1.72 3.74 -13.06
CA CYS A 204 -1.24 5.05 -12.58
C CYS A 204 -0.16 4.90 -11.51
N GLY A 205 -0.36 4.04 -10.51
CA GLY A 205 0.59 3.83 -9.42
C GLY A 205 1.95 3.31 -9.90
N PHE A 206 1.97 2.31 -10.78
CA PHE A 206 3.21 1.76 -11.34
C PHE A 206 3.98 2.78 -12.18
N ASN A 207 3.29 3.67 -12.90
CA ASN A 207 3.94 4.71 -13.69
C ASN A 207 4.54 5.82 -12.82
N ILE A 208 3.92 6.15 -11.69
CA ILE A 208 4.41 7.19 -10.76
C ILE A 208 5.59 6.69 -9.91
N LEU A 209 5.66 5.39 -9.63
CA LEU A 209 6.73 4.80 -8.83
C LEU A 209 8.15 5.15 -9.31
N PRO A 210 8.55 4.94 -10.58
CA PRO A 210 9.89 5.31 -11.05
C PRO A 210 10.15 6.83 -10.96
N LEU A 211 9.15 7.66 -11.24
CA LEU A 211 9.24 9.12 -11.10
C LEU A 211 9.48 9.53 -9.63
N SER A 212 8.78 8.89 -8.69
CA SER A 212 8.94 9.14 -7.25
C SER A 212 10.31 8.71 -6.72
N LEU A 213 10.87 7.61 -7.23
CA LEU A 213 12.23 7.15 -6.88
C LEU A 213 13.30 8.11 -7.40
N LEU A 214 13.14 8.65 -8.61
CA LEU A 214 14.05 9.67 -9.16
C LEU A 214 14.00 10.97 -8.35
N ALA A 215 12.81 11.37 -7.88
CA ALA A 215 12.66 12.51 -6.98
C ALA A 215 13.38 12.26 -5.64
N LEU A 216 13.28 11.05 -5.10
CA LEU A 216 13.95 10.66 -3.85
C LEU A 216 15.48 10.63 -3.94
N CYS A 217 16.03 10.33 -5.13
CA CYS A 217 17.46 10.40 -5.42
C CYS A 217 18.01 11.85 -5.46
N GLY A 218 17.14 12.86 -5.31
CA GLY A 218 17.53 14.27 -5.23
C GLY A 218 17.76 14.93 -6.59
N ILE A 219 17.47 14.24 -7.70
CA ILE A 219 17.56 14.81 -9.06
C ILE A 219 16.54 15.94 -9.24
N CYS A 220 15.34 15.81 -8.65
CA CYS A 220 14.30 16.84 -8.68
C CYS A 220 14.40 17.84 -7.51
N ASN A 221 14.78 17.41 -6.29
CA ASN A 221 14.91 18.34 -5.14
C ASN A 221 15.92 19.45 -5.41
N LYS A 222 17.01 19.17 -6.15
CA LYS A 222 17.99 20.21 -6.54
C LYS A 222 17.36 21.37 -7.34
N LYS A 223 16.28 21.12 -8.09
CA LYS A 223 15.55 22.17 -8.81
C LYS A 223 14.60 22.93 -7.87
N ASP A 224 13.89 22.24 -6.98
CA ASP A 224 12.96 22.89 -6.05
C ASP A 224 13.67 23.72 -4.98
N ASP A 225 14.80 23.26 -4.45
CA ASP A 225 15.61 24.04 -3.51
C ASP A 225 16.14 25.33 -4.17
N GLY A 226 16.60 25.23 -5.43
CA GLY A 226 17.04 26.38 -6.20
C GLY A 226 15.91 27.37 -6.53
N ILE A 227 14.69 26.88 -6.79
CA ILE A 227 13.51 27.72 -7.04
C ILE A 227 13.06 28.41 -5.74
N ASN A 228 13.01 27.68 -4.61
CA ASN A 228 12.63 28.22 -3.32
C ASN A 228 13.63 29.28 -2.84
N GLU A 229 14.94 29.02 -2.94
CA GLU A 229 15.96 30.01 -2.62
C GLU A 229 15.89 31.24 -3.55
N ALA A 230 15.65 31.03 -4.85
CA ALA A 230 15.51 32.13 -5.79
C ALA A 230 14.25 32.97 -5.52
N GLN A 231 13.13 32.35 -5.12
CA GLN A 231 11.90 33.04 -4.72
C GLN A 231 12.08 33.80 -3.41
N GLU A 232 12.76 33.22 -2.43
CA GLU A 232 13.05 33.87 -1.16
C GLU A 232 13.97 35.09 -1.34
N LYS A 233 15.06 34.94 -2.12
CA LYS A 233 15.92 36.06 -2.51
C LYS A 233 15.15 37.16 -3.23
N ARG A 234 14.22 36.82 -4.14
CA ARG A 234 13.36 37.80 -4.83
C ARG A 234 12.44 38.55 -3.86
N ARG A 235 11.85 37.87 -2.87
CA ARG A 235 11.02 38.51 -1.83
C ARG A 235 11.83 39.48 -0.97
N LEU A 236 13.05 39.10 -0.58
CA LEU A 236 13.94 39.97 0.20
C LEU A 236 14.35 41.21 -0.60
N ILE A 237 14.74 41.04 -1.86
CA ILE A 237 15.08 42.17 -2.75
C ILE A 237 13.87 43.10 -2.96
N GLN A 238 12.67 42.56 -3.12
CA GLN A 238 11.45 43.37 -3.23
C GLN A 238 11.17 44.17 -1.94
N LYS A 239 11.31 43.55 -0.77
CA LYS A 239 11.18 44.26 0.51
C LYS A 239 12.20 45.39 0.65
N GLN A 240 13.47 45.14 0.32
CA GLN A 240 14.52 46.16 0.35
C GLN A 240 14.23 47.30 -0.63
N ARG A 241 13.76 47.00 -1.85
CA ARG A 241 13.36 48.03 -2.81
C ARG A 241 12.23 48.91 -2.29
N PHE A 242 11.20 48.29 -1.71
CA PHE A 242 10.08 49.02 -1.13
C PHE A 242 10.50 49.90 0.06
N GLN A 243 11.40 49.42 0.92
CA GLN A 243 11.95 50.23 2.01
C GLN A 243 12.78 51.40 1.48
N ASN A 244 13.62 51.18 0.45
CA ASN A 244 14.41 52.23 -0.20
C ASN A 244 13.56 53.27 -0.92
N GLU A 245 12.44 52.88 -1.53
CA GLU A 245 11.51 53.84 -2.15
C GLU A 245 10.80 54.67 -1.09
N ARG A 246 10.40 54.05 0.03
CA ARG A 246 9.78 54.77 1.15
C ARG A 246 10.74 55.74 1.84
N SER A 247 11.99 55.34 2.07
CA SER A 247 13.00 56.23 2.65
C SER A 247 13.28 57.43 1.73
N LYS A 248 13.35 57.21 0.41
CA LYS A 248 13.47 58.30 -0.59
C LYS A 248 12.25 59.21 -0.64
N ALA A 249 11.03 58.67 -0.55
CA ALA A 249 9.81 59.45 -0.54
C ALA A 249 9.72 60.36 0.70
N ILE A 250 10.09 59.82 1.87
CA ILE A 250 10.21 60.59 3.12
C ILE A 250 11.30 61.66 2.97
N ALA A 251 12.48 61.31 2.45
CA ALA A 251 13.57 62.26 2.24
C ALA A 251 13.20 63.41 1.30
N THR A 252 12.45 63.13 0.23
CA THR A 252 11.99 64.15 -0.72
C THR A 252 10.95 65.07 -0.08
N LYS A 253 10.02 64.51 0.71
CA LYS A 253 8.95 65.26 1.40
C LYS A 253 9.48 66.26 2.42
N TYR A 254 10.59 65.94 3.07
CA TYR A 254 11.26 66.80 4.07
C TYR A 254 12.53 67.46 3.52
N SER A 255 12.67 67.56 2.19
CA SER A 255 13.73 68.34 1.57
C SER A 255 13.27 69.78 1.39
N VAL A 256 14.01 70.73 1.99
CA VAL A 256 13.77 72.17 1.82
C VAL A 256 14.97 72.73 1.06
N ARG A 257 14.73 73.34 -0.11
CA ARG A 257 15.79 73.91 -0.97
C ARG A 257 16.85 72.91 -1.46
N GLY A 258 16.54 71.61 -1.46
CA GLY A 258 17.44 70.53 -1.87
C GLY A 258 18.32 69.97 -0.74
N GLN A 259 18.18 70.47 0.49
CA GLN A 259 18.81 69.87 1.68
C GLN A 259 17.75 69.14 2.51
N PHE A 260 18.06 67.91 2.92
CA PHE A 260 17.21 67.10 3.80
C PHE A 260 17.28 67.64 5.22
N ASP A 261 16.14 68.06 5.77
CA ASP A 261 16.04 68.60 7.13
C ASP A 261 15.26 67.65 8.05
N GLU A 262 16.00 66.88 8.83
CA GLU A 262 15.46 65.87 9.75
C GLU A 262 14.63 66.50 10.90
N ASN A 263 14.93 67.73 11.31
CA ASN A 263 14.24 68.40 12.42
C ASN A 263 12.82 68.86 12.05
N SER A 264 12.52 68.91 10.76
CA SER A 264 11.20 69.24 10.22
C SER A 264 10.22 68.05 10.20
N MET A 265 10.69 66.83 10.54
CA MET A 265 9.86 65.62 10.48
C MET A 265 8.78 65.55 11.55
N ASN A 266 7.60 65.08 11.14
CA ASN A 266 6.55 64.69 12.08
C ASN A 266 6.98 63.46 12.90
N LYS A 267 6.60 63.39 14.18
CA LYS A 267 6.99 62.31 15.12
C LYS A 267 6.66 60.89 14.62
N LYS A 268 5.58 60.75 13.85
CA LYS A 268 5.17 59.47 13.26
C LYS A 268 6.09 59.05 12.11
N ASP A 269 6.41 59.98 11.20
CA ASP A 269 7.27 59.74 10.03
C ASP A 269 8.72 59.51 10.46
N ARG A 270 9.19 60.19 11.53
CA ARG A 270 10.52 59.97 12.13
C ARG A 270 10.68 58.55 12.67
N LYS A 271 9.69 58.08 13.44
CA LYS A 271 9.67 56.72 14.00
C LYS A 271 9.53 55.64 12.92
N GLU A 272 8.92 55.97 11.78
CA GLU A 272 8.85 55.08 10.64
C GLU A 272 10.18 55.04 9.87
N TYR A 273 10.85 56.18 9.69
CA TYR A 273 12.18 56.26 9.08
C TYR A 273 13.26 55.53 9.88
N GLU A 274 13.24 55.61 11.21
CA GLU A 274 14.15 54.87 12.11
C GLU A 274 13.95 53.35 12.08
N ARG A 275 12.82 52.86 11.54
CA ARG A 275 12.50 51.42 11.42
C ARG A 275 12.78 50.85 10.03
N LEU A 276 13.04 51.70 9.04
CA LEU A 276 13.30 51.33 7.65
C LEU A 276 14.80 51.11 7.44
#